data_AF-A0A1Q9TME1-F1
#
_entry.id   AF-A0A1Q9TME1-F1
#
_cell.length_a   1.000
_cell.length_b   1.000
_cell.length_c   1.000
_cell.angle_alpha   90.00
_cell.angle_beta   90.00
_cell.angle_gamma   90.00
#
_symmetry.space_group_name_H-M   'P 1'
#
loop_
_entity.id
_entity.type
_entity.pdbx_description
1 polymer ?
#
loop_
_entity_poly.entity_id
_entity_poly.type
_entity_poly.pdbx_seq_one_letter_code
_entity_poly.pdbx_strand_id
1 'polypeptide(L)'
;MPTDRKKKAAARALAARTGWSYTAALRRLDSPDRPFDMMTVGGGPCPPGCNENRHLGLACWTWRPEDAKGSSWQVRQWADLPSGRAERVTQQAHEMRHGDDPRRSTYDSPWRDRWLLALIYAMLTDQRPELVPDPGALRTAVEADDLAAVDAVMDPLDRAAAHLTTRDPEQWRADVRPRLDAYADWVEADDAIPYTWIESERGTRRWKLVEKWRQAWETYVNLDGYRQVRGAPWAAPKRDLDTVLTARHGGHAPGTQVRLDDGSPARVYAAEWEQDGPPGAYWVRDLVPNEYRPGQLKTAMGPGRCVDAAECLADPPGTGEH
;
A
#
# COMPACT_ATOMS: atom_id res chain seq x y z
N MET A 1 14.68 49.83 -18.66
CA MET A 1 14.88 49.04 -17.41
C MET A 1 14.10 49.54 -16.16
N PRO A 2 12.78 49.87 -16.21
CA PRO A 2 11.99 50.17 -14.99
C PRO A 2 11.09 49.02 -14.47
N THR A 3 11.05 47.87 -15.15
CA THR A 3 10.12 46.75 -14.86
C THR A 3 10.51 45.91 -13.65
N ASP A 4 11.80 45.74 -13.38
CA ASP A 4 12.28 44.86 -12.30
C ASP A 4 12.04 45.44 -10.89
N ARG A 5 12.12 46.76 -10.72
CA ARG A 5 11.92 47.42 -9.41
C ARG A 5 10.46 47.35 -8.94
N LYS A 6 9.51 47.51 -9.86
CA LYS A 6 8.07 47.37 -9.57
C LYS A 6 7.70 45.92 -9.24
N LYS A 7 8.29 44.97 -9.95
CA LYS A 7 8.08 43.54 -9.76
C LYS A 7 8.53 43.06 -8.38
N LYS A 8 9.72 43.49 -7.93
CA LYS A 8 10.23 43.20 -6.58
C LYS A 8 9.36 43.82 -5.48
N ALA A 9 8.84 45.03 -5.70
CA ALA A 9 7.92 45.66 -4.75
C ALA A 9 6.59 44.91 -4.64
N ALA A 10 6.02 44.48 -5.78
CA ALA A 10 4.80 43.66 -5.81
C ALA A 10 5.01 42.31 -5.11
N ALA A 11 6.15 41.66 -5.29
CA ALA A 11 6.46 40.38 -4.63
C ALA A 11 6.54 40.52 -3.11
N ARG A 12 7.16 41.61 -2.61
CA ARG A 12 7.20 41.89 -1.16
C ARG A 12 5.81 42.18 -0.57
N ALA A 13 4.99 42.95 -1.29
CA ALA A 13 3.64 43.24 -0.84
C ALA A 13 2.77 41.98 -0.79
N LEU A 14 2.89 41.11 -1.80
CA LEU A 14 2.20 39.83 -1.85
C LEU A 14 2.64 38.89 -0.72
N ALA A 15 3.95 38.76 -0.49
CA ALA A 15 4.53 37.99 0.61
C ALA A 15 4.02 38.47 1.98
N ALA A 16 4.06 39.79 2.23
CA ALA A 16 3.60 40.37 3.50
C ALA A 16 2.11 40.13 3.77
N ARG A 17 1.26 40.10 2.73
CA ARG A 17 -0.19 39.86 2.87
C ARG A 17 -0.54 38.39 3.07
N THR A 18 0.27 37.48 2.53
CA THR A 18 -0.04 36.03 2.47
C THR A 18 0.77 35.19 3.44
N GLY A 19 1.81 35.75 4.05
CA GLY A 19 2.77 35.00 4.87
C GLY A 19 3.76 34.17 4.04
N TRP A 20 3.72 34.27 2.72
CA TRP A 20 4.62 33.52 1.83
C TRP A 20 6.05 34.04 1.85
N SER A 21 6.99 33.16 1.48
CA SER A 21 8.35 33.59 1.18
C SER A 21 8.38 34.52 -0.02
N TYR A 22 9.31 35.48 -0.02
CA TYR A 22 9.49 36.42 -1.13
C TYR A 22 9.69 35.71 -2.48
N THR A 23 10.40 34.58 -2.49
CA THR A 23 10.67 33.77 -3.68
C THR A 23 9.41 33.11 -4.23
N ALA A 24 8.51 32.61 -3.37
CA ALA A 24 7.22 32.06 -3.77
C ALA A 24 6.29 33.14 -4.35
N ALA A 25 6.24 34.31 -3.70
CA ALA A 25 5.48 35.46 -4.19
C ALA A 25 6.00 35.99 -5.54
N LEU A 26 7.32 35.97 -5.75
CA LEU A 26 7.93 36.35 -7.02
C LEU A 26 7.56 35.36 -8.14
N ARG A 27 7.67 34.04 -7.90
CA ARG A 27 7.23 33.01 -8.87
C ARG A 27 5.75 33.15 -9.25
N ARG A 28 4.91 33.57 -8.30
CA ARG A 28 3.48 33.82 -8.55
C ARG A 28 3.24 35.01 -9.46
N LEU A 29 4.05 36.06 -9.36
CA LEU A 29 3.99 37.24 -10.23
C LEU A 29 4.68 37.03 -11.59
N ASP A 30 5.62 36.09 -11.65
CA ASP A 30 6.31 35.65 -12.88
C ASP A 30 5.49 34.68 -13.70
N SER A 31 4.56 33.97 -13.07
CA SER A 31 3.53 33.24 -13.78
C SER A 31 2.58 34.29 -14.37
N PRO A 32 2.60 34.56 -15.68
CA PRO A 32 1.53 35.35 -16.26
C PRO A 32 0.23 34.64 -15.90
N ASP A 33 -0.83 35.40 -15.67
CA ASP A 33 -2.19 34.88 -15.80
C ASP A 33 -2.28 34.14 -17.16
N ARG A 34 -1.97 32.84 -17.18
CA ARG A 34 -2.92 31.96 -17.80
C ARG A 34 -4.16 32.17 -16.94
N PRO A 35 -5.27 32.73 -17.47
CA PRO A 35 -6.55 32.36 -16.91
C PRO A 35 -6.50 30.85 -16.65
N PHE A 36 -7.24 30.35 -15.67
CA PHE A 36 -7.63 28.95 -15.78
C PHE A 36 -8.23 28.83 -17.19
N ASP A 37 -7.44 28.39 -18.17
CA ASP A 37 -7.96 27.98 -19.45
C ASP A 37 -8.92 26.91 -18.99
N MET A 38 -10.21 27.24 -19.04
CA MET A 38 -11.26 26.31 -18.72
C MET A 38 -11.12 25.25 -19.79
N MET A 39 -10.23 24.30 -19.54
CA MET A 39 -10.01 23.17 -20.39
C MET A 39 -11.33 22.45 -20.38
N THR A 40 -11.90 22.30 -21.56
CA THR A 40 -13.08 21.46 -21.67
C THR A 40 -12.64 20.07 -21.25
N VAL A 41 -13.26 19.54 -20.21
CA VAL A 41 -13.04 18.13 -19.83
C VAL A 41 -13.77 17.31 -20.89
N GLY A 42 -13.08 16.34 -21.49
CA GLY A 42 -13.73 15.43 -22.44
C GLY A 42 -14.98 14.81 -21.82
N GLY A 43 -16.05 14.61 -22.60
CA GLY A 43 -17.32 14.06 -22.09
C GLY A 43 -17.26 12.58 -21.68
N GLY A 44 -16.12 11.92 -21.82
CA GLY A 44 -15.89 10.53 -21.45
C GLY A 44 -14.40 10.19 -21.36
N PRO A 45 -14.06 9.02 -20.79
CA PRO A 45 -12.68 8.57 -20.63
C PRO A 45 -11.99 8.43 -21.98
N CYS A 46 -10.71 8.81 -22.03
CA CYS A 46 -9.89 8.68 -23.22
C CYS A 46 -9.76 7.19 -23.63
N PRO A 47 -9.58 6.92 -24.95
CA PRO A 47 -9.35 5.56 -25.42
C PRO A 47 -8.04 4.98 -24.84
N PRO A 48 -7.93 3.65 -24.75
CA PRO A 48 -6.69 2.98 -24.31
C PRO A 48 -5.49 3.45 -25.13
N GLY A 49 -4.35 3.71 -24.46
CA GLY A 49 -3.13 4.18 -25.12
C GLY A 49 -3.10 5.69 -25.43
N CYS A 50 -4.06 6.46 -24.94
CA CYS A 50 -3.98 7.92 -24.97
C CYS A 50 -2.85 8.40 -24.04
N ASN A 51 -1.79 8.96 -24.63
CA ASN A 51 -0.86 9.78 -23.87
C ASN A 51 -1.48 11.17 -23.68
N GLU A 52 -1.66 11.59 -22.44
CA GLU A 52 -2.41 12.80 -22.01
C GLU A 52 -2.07 14.08 -22.80
N ASN A 53 -0.93 14.10 -23.49
CA ASN A 53 -0.45 15.15 -24.40
C ASN A 53 -1.16 15.25 -25.78
N ARG A 54 -2.02 14.30 -26.17
CA ARG A 54 -2.66 14.31 -27.50
C ARG A 54 -3.93 15.17 -27.63
N HIS A 55 -4.45 15.70 -26.52
CA HIS A 55 -5.66 16.50 -26.51
C HIS A 55 -5.33 18.00 -26.38
N LEU A 56 -5.00 18.65 -27.51
CA LEU A 56 -4.80 20.10 -27.53
C LEU A 56 -6.07 20.83 -27.05
N GLY A 57 -6.01 21.49 -25.89
CA GLY A 57 -7.11 22.28 -25.33
C GLY A 57 -8.22 21.50 -24.60
N LEU A 58 -8.10 20.17 -24.48
CA LEU A 58 -8.97 19.35 -23.65
C LEU A 58 -8.15 18.62 -22.59
N ALA A 59 -8.57 18.70 -21.33
CA ALA A 59 -8.03 17.82 -20.31
C ALA A 59 -8.53 16.40 -20.63
N CYS A 60 -7.62 15.50 -20.99
CA CYS A 60 -7.93 14.09 -21.18
C CYS A 60 -8.52 13.54 -19.89
N TRP A 61 -9.66 12.87 -19.99
CA TRP A 61 -10.22 12.11 -18.88
C TRP A 61 -9.45 10.79 -18.83
N THR A 62 -8.43 10.72 -17.97
CA THR A 62 -7.72 9.46 -17.69
C THR A 62 -8.71 8.45 -17.12
N TRP A 63 -8.91 7.33 -17.82
CA TRP A 63 -9.83 6.27 -17.42
C TRP A 63 -9.53 5.81 -15.99
N ARG A 64 -10.59 5.55 -15.22
CA ARG A 64 -10.54 5.01 -13.87
C ARG A 64 -11.36 3.73 -13.79
N PRO A 65 -11.07 2.85 -12.83
CA PRO A 65 -11.94 1.69 -12.56
C PRO A 65 -13.41 2.09 -12.37
N GLU A 66 -13.69 3.22 -11.72
CA GLU A 66 -15.05 3.75 -11.52
C GLU A 66 -15.82 4.03 -12.83
N ASP A 67 -15.11 4.30 -13.93
CA ASP A 67 -15.71 4.59 -15.24
C ASP A 67 -16.28 3.33 -15.91
N ALA A 68 -15.88 2.12 -15.48
CA ALA A 68 -16.37 0.85 -15.99
C ALA A 68 -17.78 0.51 -15.47
N LYS A 69 -18.80 1.20 -15.97
CA LYS A 69 -20.19 1.05 -15.49
C LYS A 69 -20.77 -0.37 -15.61
N GLY A 70 -20.18 -1.23 -16.45
CA GLY A 70 -20.61 -2.62 -16.67
C GLY A 70 -20.07 -3.63 -15.65
N SER A 71 -19.10 -3.27 -14.82
CA SER A 71 -18.48 -4.19 -13.87
C SER A 71 -18.99 -4.02 -12.45
N SER A 72 -18.80 -5.07 -11.66
CA SER A 72 -19.19 -5.09 -10.25
C SER A 72 -18.51 -3.95 -9.50
N TRP A 73 -19.20 -3.44 -8.48
CA TRP A 73 -18.63 -2.40 -7.63
C TRP A 73 -17.34 -2.88 -6.93
N GLN A 74 -17.27 -4.15 -6.54
CA GLN A 74 -16.11 -4.74 -5.88
C GLN A 74 -14.87 -4.77 -6.79
N VAL A 75 -14.99 -5.23 -8.04
CA VAL A 75 -13.84 -5.26 -8.98
C VAL A 75 -13.32 -3.84 -9.23
N ARG A 76 -14.22 -2.86 -9.40
CA ARG A 76 -13.83 -1.45 -9.57
C ARG A 76 -13.13 -0.90 -8.34
N GLN A 77 -13.70 -1.12 -7.17
CA GLN A 77 -13.13 -0.68 -5.91
C GLN A 77 -11.74 -1.31 -5.69
N TRP A 78 -11.59 -2.61 -5.92
CA TRP A 78 -10.34 -3.34 -5.68
C TRP A 78 -9.24 -3.08 -6.70
N ALA A 79 -9.59 -2.58 -7.89
CA ALA A 79 -8.65 -2.08 -8.88
C ALA A 79 -8.17 -0.64 -8.61
N ASP A 80 -8.83 0.11 -7.72
CA ASP A 80 -8.46 1.50 -7.41
C ASP A 80 -7.20 1.56 -6.53
N LEU A 81 -6.20 2.31 -6.99
CA LEU A 81 -4.97 2.55 -6.23
C LEU A 81 -5.02 3.88 -5.47
N PRO A 82 -4.37 3.94 -4.29
CA PRO A 82 -3.71 2.83 -3.59
C PRO A 82 -4.65 2.08 -2.63
N SER A 83 -5.75 2.70 -2.21
CA SER A 83 -6.57 2.22 -1.08
C SER A 83 -7.44 1.01 -1.42
N GLY A 84 -8.02 0.98 -2.61
CA GLY A 84 -8.86 -0.11 -3.07
C GLY A 84 -8.09 -1.43 -3.17
N ARG A 85 -6.87 -1.39 -3.74
CA ARG A 85 -5.98 -2.55 -3.77
C ARG A 85 -5.58 -3.03 -2.37
N ALA A 86 -5.22 -2.11 -1.48
CA ALA A 86 -4.88 -2.47 -0.11
C ALA A 86 -6.07 -3.11 0.64
N GLU A 87 -7.29 -2.61 0.41
CA GLU A 87 -8.50 -3.22 0.94
C GLU A 87 -8.68 -4.65 0.43
N ARG A 88 -8.50 -4.90 -0.87
CA ARG A 88 -8.55 -6.25 -1.45
C ARG A 88 -7.59 -7.22 -0.77
N VAL A 89 -6.31 -6.86 -0.66
CA VAL A 89 -5.28 -7.74 -0.05
C VAL A 89 -5.61 -8.05 1.40
N THR A 90 -5.95 -7.04 2.20
CA THR A 90 -6.28 -7.23 3.62
C THR A 90 -7.56 -8.05 3.83
N GLN A 91 -8.59 -7.82 3.01
CA GLN A 91 -9.85 -8.58 3.04
C GLN A 91 -9.62 -10.04 2.66
N GLN A 92 -8.90 -10.31 1.57
CA GLN A 92 -8.60 -11.67 1.12
C GLN A 92 -7.77 -12.43 2.16
N ALA A 93 -6.75 -11.80 2.73
CA ALA A 93 -5.94 -12.40 3.78
C ALA A 93 -6.76 -12.72 5.04
N HIS A 94 -7.76 -11.88 5.37
CA HIS A 94 -8.69 -12.13 6.47
C HIS A 94 -9.58 -13.35 6.18
N GLU A 95 -10.19 -13.41 5.00
CA GLU A 95 -11.03 -14.54 4.56
C GLU A 95 -10.26 -15.86 4.60
N MET A 96 -9.00 -15.88 4.11
CA MET A 96 -8.16 -17.08 4.13
C MET A 96 -7.81 -17.56 5.53
N ARG A 97 -7.64 -16.66 6.51
CA ARG A 97 -7.26 -17.01 7.89
C ARG A 97 -8.42 -17.48 8.75
N HIS A 98 -9.60 -16.94 8.51
CA HIS A 98 -10.74 -17.11 9.41
C HIS A 98 -11.88 -17.91 8.78
N GLY A 99 -11.79 -18.21 7.48
CA GLY A 99 -12.90 -18.77 6.71
C GLY A 99 -14.12 -17.85 6.78
N ASP A 100 -15.30 -18.43 6.66
CA ASP A 100 -16.57 -17.70 6.69
C ASP A 100 -17.07 -17.38 8.12
N ASP A 101 -16.25 -17.49 9.19
CA ASP A 101 -16.71 -17.24 10.57
C ASP A 101 -17.01 -15.74 10.80
N PRO A 102 -18.28 -15.32 10.81
CA PRO A 102 -18.64 -13.91 10.89
C PRO A 102 -18.38 -13.35 12.30
N ARG A 103 -18.18 -14.21 13.32
CA ARG A 103 -17.96 -13.78 14.71
C ARG A 103 -16.53 -13.29 14.96
N ARG A 104 -15.56 -13.67 14.12
CA ARG A 104 -14.16 -13.20 14.21
C ARG A 104 -13.90 -11.91 13.44
N SER A 105 -14.81 -11.53 12.54
CA SER A 105 -14.70 -10.34 11.67
C SER A 105 -14.79 -9.00 12.43
N THR A 106 -15.49 -8.94 13.56
CA THR A 106 -15.84 -7.66 14.21
C THR A 106 -14.73 -7.02 15.05
N TYR A 107 -13.77 -7.80 15.55
CA TYR A 107 -12.68 -7.28 16.41
C TYR A 107 -11.32 -7.20 15.69
N ASP A 108 -11.03 -8.12 14.76
CA ASP A 108 -9.85 -8.07 13.88
C ASP A 108 -10.19 -7.30 12.59
N SER A 109 -10.54 -6.03 12.78
CA SER A 109 -11.01 -5.16 11.71
C SER A 109 -9.89 -4.95 10.67
N PRO A 110 -9.99 -5.50 9.44
CA PRO A 110 -8.98 -5.34 8.38
C PRO A 110 -8.71 -3.85 8.03
N TRP A 111 -9.61 -2.97 8.45
CA TRP A 111 -9.56 -1.54 8.32
C TRP A 111 -8.38 -0.86 9.02
N ARG A 112 -7.83 -1.46 10.11
CA ARG A 112 -6.68 -0.88 10.82
C ARG A 112 -5.37 -0.99 10.05
N ASP A 113 -5.21 -2.03 9.25
CA ASP A 113 -3.92 -2.40 8.67
C ASP A 113 -3.78 -1.92 7.21
N ARG A 114 -4.93 -1.78 6.51
CA ARG A 114 -4.96 -1.42 5.08
C ARG A 114 -4.37 -0.04 4.75
N TRP A 115 -4.44 0.94 5.66
CA TRP A 115 -3.96 2.29 5.34
C TRP A 115 -2.44 2.34 5.19
N LEU A 116 -1.71 1.52 5.97
CA LEU A 116 -0.27 1.45 5.87
C LEU A 116 0.15 0.77 4.55
N LEU A 117 -0.54 -0.30 4.16
CA LEU A 117 -0.33 -0.92 2.86
C LEU A 117 -0.66 0.04 1.71
N ALA A 118 -1.74 0.82 1.82
CA ALA A 118 -2.05 1.85 0.85
C ALA A 118 -0.97 2.95 0.78
N LEU A 119 -0.39 3.35 1.91
CA LEU A 119 0.73 4.30 1.93
C LEU A 119 1.97 3.71 1.23
N ILE A 120 2.26 2.44 1.46
CA ILE A 120 3.35 1.71 0.80
C ILE A 120 3.12 1.66 -0.72
N TYR A 121 1.91 1.30 -1.17
CA TYR A 121 1.60 1.31 -2.60
C TYR A 121 1.75 2.70 -3.21
N ALA A 122 1.24 3.74 -2.55
CA ALA A 122 1.39 5.12 -3.03
C ALA A 122 2.86 5.51 -3.18
N MET A 123 3.68 5.23 -2.15
CA MET A 123 5.12 5.49 -2.18
C MET A 123 5.80 4.74 -3.32
N LEU A 124 5.52 3.45 -3.47
CA LEU A 124 6.12 2.62 -4.51
C LEU A 124 5.75 3.12 -5.90
N THR A 125 4.48 3.44 -6.16
CA THR A 125 4.07 3.94 -7.49
C THR A 125 4.63 5.32 -7.81
N ASP A 126 4.83 6.19 -6.81
CA ASP A 126 5.43 7.51 -7.00
C ASP A 126 6.95 7.43 -7.21
N GLN A 127 7.65 6.55 -6.49
CA GLN A 127 9.11 6.39 -6.57
C GLN A 127 9.56 5.47 -7.72
N ARG A 128 8.69 4.55 -8.14
CA ARG A 128 8.95 3.53 -9.14
C ARG A 128 7.78 3.45 -10.13
N PRO A 129 7.71 4.39 -11.10
CA PRO A 129 6.60 4.45 -12.05
C PRO A 129 6.42 3.16 -12.87
N GLU A 130 7.47 2.33 -12.99
CA GLU A 130 7.40 1.02 -13.64
C GLU A 130 6.55 -0.01 -12.87
N LEU A 131 6.23 0.23 -11.60
CA LEU A 131 5.32 -0.59 -10.79
C LEU A 131 3.85 -0.17 -10.93
N VAL A 132 3.56 0.95 -11.61
CA VAL A 132 2.19 1.33 -11.91
C VAL A 132 1.62 0.28 -12.88
N PRO A 133 0.49 -0.37 -12.55
CA PRO A 133 -0.06 -1.41 -13.42
C PRO A 133 -0.40 -0.85 -14.81
N ASP A 134 -0.18 -1.64 -15.86
CA ASP A 134 -0.47 -1.21 -17.22
C ASP A 134 -1.94 -0.77 -17.34
N PRO A 135 -2.22 0.51 -17.68
CA PRO A 135 -3.58 1.02 -17.71
C PRO A 135 -4.49 0.29 -18.70
N GLY A 136 -3.93 -0.21 -19.81
CA GLY A 136 -4.69 -0.95 -20.82
C GLY A 136 -5.12 -2.32 -20.31
N ALA A 137 -4.20 -3.09 -19.73
CA ALA A 137 -4.46 -4.38 -19.12
C ALA A 137 -5.41 -4.26 -17.92
N LEU A 138 -5.20 -3.28 -17.04
CA LEU A 138 -6.07 -3.05 -15.88
C LEU A 138 -7.49 -2.69 -16.32
N ARG A 139 -7.63 -1.81 -17.31
CA ARG A 139 -8.93 -1.48 -17.90
C ARG A 139 -9.63 -2.70 -18.47
N THR A 140 -8.91 -3.50 -19.26
CA THR A 140 -9.45 -4.72 -19.86
C THR A 140 -9.95 -5.69 -18.79
N ALA A 141 -9.17 -5.91 -17.73
CA ALA A 141 -9.56 -6.76 -16.61
C ALA A 141 -10.80 -6.25 -15.87
N VAL A 142 -10.86 -4.95 -15.56
CA VAL A 142 -11.99 -4.34 -14.86
C VAL A 142 -13.24 -4.33 -15.72
N GLU A 143 -13.16 -3.98 -17.00
CA GLU A 143 -14.31 -3.98 -17.92
C GLU A 143 -14.85 -5.40 -18.17
N ALA A 144 -14.00 -6.43 -18.05
CA ALA A 144 -14.39 -7.83 -18.10
C ALA A 144 -14.98 -8.37 -16.78
N ASP A 145 -15.00 -7.56 -15.71
CA ASP A 145 -15.36 -7.97 -14.34
C ASP A 145 -14.53 -9.17 -13.84
N ASP A 146 -13.27 -9.27 -14.28
CA ASP A 146 -12.36 -10.37 -13.97
C ASP A 146 -11.40 -9.98 -12.86
N LEU A 147 -11.76 -10.36 -11.63
CA LEU A 147 -10.94 -10.09 -10.45
C LEU A 147 -9.58 -10.81 -10.49
N ALA A 148 -9.51 -12.01 -11.09
CA ALA A 148 -8.26 -12.75 -11.17
C ALA A 148 -7.28 -12.05 -12.13
N ALA A 149 -7.79 -11.48 -13.22
CA ALA A 149 -6.99 -10.65 -14.12
C ALA A 149 -6.54 -9.34 -13.45
N VAL A 150 -7.38 -8.69 -12.64
CA VAL A 150 -6.96 -7.53 -11.82
C VAL A 150 -5.84 -7.93 -10.85
N ASP A 151 -6.00 -9.07 -10.17
CA ASP A 151 -5.01 -9.63 -9.25
C ASP A 151 -3.67 -9.90 -9.95
N ALA A 152 -3.69 -10.43 -11.17
CA ALA A 152 -2.49 -10.69 -11.98
C ALA A 152 -1.79 -9.38 -12.43
N VAL A 153 -2.56 -8.37 -12.84
CA VAL A 153 -2.03 -7.06 -13.26
C VAL A 153 -1.40 -6.29 -12.09
N MET A 154 -1.91 -6.49 -10.87
CA MET A 154 -1.39 -5.87 -9.64
C MET A 154 -0.22 -6.64 -9.00
N ASP A 155 0.06 -7.87 -9.45
CA ASP A 155 1.04 -8.77 -8.83
C ASP A 155 2.45 -8.16 -8.66
N PRO A 156 3.03 -7.45 -9.66
CA PRO A 156 4.34 -6.85 -9.49
C PRO A 156 4.41 -5.81 -8.36
N LEU A 157 3.33 -5.04 -8.19
CA LEU A 157 3.21 -4.04 -7.12
C LEU A 157 3.05 -4.71 -5.75
N ASP A 158 2.24 -5.76 -5.66
CA ASP A 158 2.08 -6.55 -4.43
C ASP A 158 3.40 -7.18 -3.99
N ARG A 159 4.14 -7.78 -4.92
CA ARG A 159 5.49 -8.33 -4.66
C ARG A 159 6.46 -7.26 -4.20
N ALA A 160 6.52 -6.12 -4.89
CA ALA A 160 7.39 -5.01 -4.50
C ALA A 160 7.06 -4.49 -3.08
N ALA A 161 5.79 -4.44 -2.71
CA ALA A 161 5.38 -4.15 -1.33
C ALA A 161 5.81 -5.24 -0.35
N ALA A 162 5.65 -6.52 -0.71
CA ALA A 162 6.01 -7.65 0.14
C ALA A 162 7.52 -7.72 0.41
N HIS A 163 8.34 -7.31 -0.56
CA HIS A 163 9.80 -7.14 -0.49
C HIS A 163 10.22 -5.96 0.40
N LEU A 164 9.48 -4.85 0.32
CA LEU A 164 9.78 -3.69 1.17
C LEU A 164 9.42 -3.96 2.63
N THR A 165 8.33 -4.67 2.89
CA THR A 165 7.84 -4.94 4.25
C THR A 165 8.57 -6.11 4.91
N THR A 166 8.75 -6.03 6.23
CA THR A 166 9.42 -7.07 7.02
C THR A 166 8.65 -7.36 8.30
N ARG A 167 8.88 -8.54 8.90
CA ARG A 167 8.42 -8.88 10.26
C ARG A 167 9.53 -8.75 11.30
N ASP A 168 10.74 -8.36 10.90
CA ASP A 168 11.81 -7.98 11.82
C ASP A 168 11.64 -6.52 12.27
N PRO A 169 11.41 -6.27 13.58
CA PRO A 169 11.26 -4.91 14.10
C PRO A 169 12.52 -4.06 13.98
N GLU A 170 13.73 -4.64 13.94
CA GLU A 170 14.97 -3.89 13.81
C GLU A 170 15.15 -3.41 12.37
N GLN A 171 15.07 -4.33 11.42
CA GLN A 171 15.07 -4.01 9.99
C GLN A 171 13.94 -3.02 9.62
N TRP A 172 12.73 -3.19 10.16
CA TRP A 172 11.63 -2.24 9.93
C TRP A 172 12.01 -0.81 10.35
N ARG A 173 12.63 -0.65 11.53
CA ARG A 173 13.03 0.66 12.05
C ARG A 173 14.21 1.26 11.29
N ALA A 174 15.15 0.42 10.85
CA ALA A 174 16.36 0.85 10.17
C ALA A 174 16.11 1.20 8.70
N ASP A 175 15.28 0.42 7.99
CA ASP A 175 15.21 0.48 6.54
C ASP A 175 13.88 0.99 6.02
N VAL A 176 12.76 0.48 6.54
CA VAL A 176 11.43 0.72 5.96
C VAL A 176 10.83 2.02 6.47
N ARG A 177 10.86 2.21 7.79
CA ARG A 177 10.31 3.41 8.41
C ARG A 177 10.96 4.70 7.88
N PRO A 178 12.30 4.83 7.79
CA PRO A 178 12.92 6.05 7.28
C PRO A 178 12.53 6.37 5.84
N ARG A 179 12.26 5.36 5.00
CA ARG A 179 11.75 5.57 3.64
C ARG A 179 10.34 6.13 3.63
N LEU A 180 9.46 5.60 4.49
CA LEU A 180 8.10 6.12 4.65
C LEU A 180 8.09 7.52 5.26
N ASP A 181 8.99 7.80 6.22
CA ASP A 181 9.18 9.14 6.79
C ASP A 181 9.66 10.12 5.70
N ALA A 182 10.66 9.75 4.90
CA ALA A 182 11.13 10.58 3.79
C ALA A 182 10.07 10.82 2.70
N TYR A 183 9.25 9.80 2.41
CA TYR A 183 8.12 9.95 1.49
C TYR A 183 7.04 10.87 2.06
N ALA A 184 6.72 10.74 3.35
CA ALA A 184 5.78 11.63 4.04
C ALA A 184 6.28 13.09 4.03
N ASP A 185 7.56 13.32 4.32
CA ASP A 185 8.19 14.65 4.25
C ASP A 185 8.08 15.23 2.83
N TRP A 186 8.30 14.40 1.79
CA TRP A 186 8.18 14.82 0.40
C TRP A 186 6.74 15.21 0.02
N VAL A 187 5.74 14.41 0.40
CA VAL A 187 4.32 14.72 0.15
C VAL A 187 3.90 16.00 0.88
N GLU A 188 4.37 16.22 2.11
CA GLU A 188 4.07 17.44 2.89
C GLU A 188 4.75 18.69 2.33
N ALA A 189 5.94 18.54 1.72
CA ALA A 189 6.68 19.62 1.06
C ALA A 189 6.24 19.86 -0.40
N ASP A 190 5.37 19.00 -0.96
CA ASP A 190 4.85 19.13 -2.32
C ASP A 190 3.84 20.29 -2.40
N ASP A 191 4.39 21.50 -2.56
CA ASP A 191 3.64 22.74 -2.79
C ASP A 191 3.19 22.89 -4.26
N ALA A 192 3.29 21.83 -5.09
CA ALA A 192 2.85 21.89 -6.47
C ALA A 192 1.34 22.17 -6.53
N ILE A 193 0.97 23.26 -7.20
CA ILE A 193 -0.44 23.55 -7.47
C ILE A 193 -0.93 22.50 -8.48
N PRO A 194 -1.95 21.67 -8.14
CA PRO A 194 -2.46 20.69 -9.07
C PRO A 194 -3.04 21.40 -10.30
N TYR A 195 -2.64 20.96 -11.49
CA TYR A 195 -3.11 21.48 -12.76
C TYR A 195 -4.43 20.84 -13.18
N THR A 196 -4.72 19.64 -12.66
CA THR A 196 -5.98 18.93 -12.92
C THR A 196 -6.69 18.53 -11.63
N TRP A 197 -8.01 18.33 -11.71
CA TRP A 197 -8.78 17.78 -10.60
C TRP A 197 -8.30 16.37 -10.21
N ILE A 198 -7.80 15.58 -11.17
CA ILE A 198 -7.23 14.24 -10.94
C ILE A 198 -5.98 14.33 -10.07
N GLU A 199 -5.06 15.24 -10.39
CA GLU A 199 -3.86 15.50 -9.57
C GLU A 199 -4.25 15.98 -8.18
N SER A 200 -5.25 16.85 -8.07
CA SER A 200 -5.76 17.32 -6.77
C SER A 200 -6.33 16.17 -5.93
N GLU A 201 -7.11 15.27 -6.55
CA GLU A 201 -7.68 14.12 -5.85
C GLU A 201 -6.59 13.11 -5.43
N ARG A 202 -5.64 12.80 -6.31
CA ARG A 202 -4.47 11.97 -5.99
C ARG A 202 -3.66 12.58 -4.85
N GLY A 203 -3.38 13.88 -4.91
CA GLY A 203 -2.74 14.64 -3.84
C GLY A 203 -3.50 14.54 -2.52
N THR A 204 -4.82 14.72 -2.55
CA THR A 204 -5.69 14.60 -1.37
C THR A 204 -5.65 13.17 -0.77
N ARG A 205 -5.70 12.14 -1.62
CA ARG A 205 -5.62 10.73 -1.17
C ARG A 205 -4.26 10.44 -0.52
N ARG A 206 -3.15 10.88 -1.14
CA ARG A 206 -1.79 10.76 -0.59
C ARG A 206 -1.67 11.49 0.75
N TRP A 207 -2.12 12.73 0.82
CA TRP A 207 -2.06 13.54 2.03
C TRP A 207 -2.81 12.89 3.20
N LYS A 208 -4.00 12.33 2.98
CA LYS A 208 -4.74 11.60 4.03
C LYS A 208 -4.00 10.36 4.55
N LEU A 209 -3.23 9.68 3.70
CA LEU A 209 -2.40 8.53 4.13
C LEU A 209 -1.20 8.99 4.95
N VAL A 210 -0.58 10.10 4.57
CA VAL A 210 0.51 10.73 5.32
C VAL A 210 0.03 11.29 6.66
N GLU A 211 -1.13 11.93 6.69
CA GLU A 211 -1.77 12.37 7.94
C GLU A 211 -1.96 11.19 8.90
N LYS A 212 -2.50 10.07 8.41
CA LYS A 212 -2.63 8.83 9.20
C LYS A 212 -1.28 8.29 9.67
N TRP A 213 -0.24 8.37 8.83
CA TRP A 213 1.12 8.00 9.22
C TRP A 213 1.63 8.84 10.38
N ARG A 214 1.49 10.17 10.32
CA ARG A 214 1.89 11.06 11.41
C ARG A 214 1.10 10.78 12.70
N GLN A 215 -0.23 10.66 12.58
CA GLN A 215 -1.12 10.36 13.70
C GLN A 215 -0.78 9.03 14.39
N ALA A 216 -0.35 8.02 13.65
CA ALA A 216 0.05 6.72 14.21
C ALA A 216 1.22 6.84 15.21
N TRP A 217 2.01 7.92 15.12
CA TRP A 217 3.14 8.17 16.02
C TRP A 217 2.80 9.13 17.17
N GLU A 218 1.58 9.61 17.25
CA GLU A 218 1.10 10.45 18.34
C GLU A 218 0.37 9.62 19.39
N THR A 219 0.44 10.05 20.65
CA THR A 219 -0.41 9.46 21.69
C THR A 219 -1.73 10.20 21.69
N TYR A 220 -2.83 9.51 21.36
CA TYR A 220 -4.16 10.08 21.43
C TYR A 220 -5.10 9.22 22.28
N VAL A 221 -6.11 9.88 22.84
CA VAL A 221 -7.22 9.23 23.54
C VAL A 221 -8.32 9.04 22.50
N ASN A 222 -8.72 7.79 22.26
CA ASN A 222 -9.82 7.53 21.32
C ASN A 222 -11.17 7.96 21.92
N LEU A 223 -12.24 7.88 21.12
CA LEU A 223 -13.59 8.27 21.55
C LEU A 223 -14.08 7.50 22.80
N ASP A 224 -13.53 6.31 23.05
CA ASP A 224 -13.87 5.46 24.19
C ASP A 224 -13.02 5.76 25.44
N GLY A 225 -12.14 6.77 25.39
CA GLY A 225 -11.28 7.15 26.50
C GLY A 225 -10.01 6.31 26.66
N TYR A 226 -9.74 5.36 25.77
CA TYR A 226 -8.52 4.55 25.80
C TYR A 226 -7.35 5.30 25.14
N ARG A 227 -6.19 5.29 25.81
CA ARG A 227 -4.94 5.73 25.20
C ARG A 227 -4.50 4.70 24.16
N GLN A 228 -4.47 5.13 22.90
CA GLN A 228 -3.89 4.33 21.84
C GLN A 228 -2.35 4.34 21.98
N VAL A 229 -1.75 3.15 21.88
CA VAL A 229 -0.30 2.99 21.95
C VAL A 229 0.31 3.58 20.66
N ARG A 230 1.40 4.32 20.82
CA ARG A 230 2.17 4.84 19.70
C ARG A 230 2.65 3.69 18.79
N GLY A 231 2.37 3.78 17.50
CA GLY A 231 2.91 2.89 16.49
C GLY A 231 1.98 2.64 15.32
N ALA A 232 2.55 2.33 14.17
CA ALA A 232 1.83 1.77 13.03
C ALA A 232 1.75 0.23 13.15
N PRO A 233 0.72 -0.44 12.60
CA PRO A 233 0.61 -1.89 12.57
C PRO A 233 1.55 -2.50 11.49
N TRP A 234 2.85 -2.24 11.61
CA TRP A 234 3.83 -2.47 10.55
C TRP A 234 4.01 -3.93 10.12
N ALA A 235 3.81 -4.88 11.02
CA ALA A 235 3.92 -6.30 10.70
C ALA A 235 2.70 -6.87 9.94
N ALA A 236 1.56 -6.15 9.96
CA ALA A 236 0.32 -6.65 9.37
C ALA A 236 0.35 -6.66 7.82
N PRO A 237 0.78 -5.58 7.13
CA PRO A 237 0.93 -5.61 5.67
C PRO A 237 1.76 -6.79 5.17
N LYS A 238 2.90 -7.08 5.84
CA LYS A 238 3.75 -8.21 5.46
C LYS A 238 3.01 -9.54 5.56
N ARG A 239 2.33 -9.78 6.68
CA ARG A 239 1.55 -11.01 6.90
C ARG A 239 0.43 -11.15 5.85
N ASP A 240 -0.28 -10.08 5.54
CA ASP A 240 -1.41 -10.11 4.62
C ASP A 240 -0.95 -10.35 3.18
N LEU A 241 0.11 -9.66 2.74
CA LEU A 241 0.75 -9.89 1.45
C LEU A 241 1.28 -11.32 1.31
N ASP A 242 2.02 -11.81 2.31
CA ASP A 242 2.55 -13.18 2.28
C ASP A 242 1.43 -14.23 2.20
N THR A 243 0.31 -13.99 2.88
CA THR A 243 -0.87 -14.89 2.84
C THR A 243 -1.46 -14.93 1.42
N VAL A 244 -1.70 -13.77 0.81
CA VAL A 244 -2.32 -13.68 -0.52
C VAL A 244 -1.38 -14.19 -1.61
N LEU A 245 -0.10 -13.81 -1.56
CA LEU A 245 0.88 -14.19 -2.57
C LEU A 245 1.21 -15.69 -2.50
N THR A 246 1.29 -16.31 -1.32
CA THR A 246 1.49 -17.77 -1.22
C THR A 246 0.29 -18.56 -1.75
N ALA A 247 -0.93 -18.06 -1.54
CA ALA A 247 -2.12 -18.67 -2.14
C ALA A 247 -2.10 -18.61 -3.69
N ARG A 248 -1.50 -17.57 -4.27
CA ARG A 248 -1.41 -17.38 -5.73
C ARG A 248 -0.25 -18.13 -6.37
N HIS A 249 0.92 -18.11 -5.74
CA HIS A 249 2.17 -18.59 -6.33
C HIS A 249 2.68 -19.90 -5.73
N GLY A 250 1.96 -20.45 -4.74
CA GLY A 250 2.39 -21.61 -3.96
C GLY A 250 3.34 -21.24 -2.82
N GLY A 251 3.71 -22.26 -2.04
CA GLY A 251 4.53 -22.12 -0.84
C GLY A 251 3.73 -22.22 0.45
N HIS A 252 4.37 -21.85 1.56
CA HIS A 252 3.82 -21.99 2.91
C HIS A 252 3.33 -20.64 3.42
N ALA A 253 2.01 -20.49 3.58
CA ALA A 253 1.42 -19.26 4.12
C ALA A 253 1.86 -19.01 5.57
N PRO A 254 1.89 -17.75 6.04
CA PRO A 254 2.14 -17.44 7.45
C PRO A 254 1.18 -18.20 8.38
N GLY A 255 1.74 -18.89 9.37
CA GLY A 255 1.01 -19.73 10.31
C GLY A 255 1.07 -21.22 9.99
N THR A 256 1.56 -21.61 8.81
CA THR A 256 1.79 -23.01 8.42
C THR A 256 2.85 -23.66 9.30
N GLN A 257 2.59 -24.88 9.75
CA GLN A 257 3.57 -25.74 10.42
C GLN A 257 4.38 -26.48 9.37
N VAL A 258 5.69 -26.48 9.52
CA VAL A 258 6.64 -27.11 8.61
C VAL A 258 7.66 -27.92 9.41
N ARG A 259 8.31 -28.88 8.77
CA ARG A 259 9.52 -29.52 9.27
C ARG A 259 10.72 -28.98 8.52
N LEU A 260 11.77 -28.69 9.28
CA LEU A 260 13.07 -28.32 8.73
C LEU A 260 13.86 -29.58 8.33
N ASP A 261 14.93 -29.41 7.58
CA ASP A 261 15.80 -30.52 7.11
C ASP A 261 16.39 -31.37 8.25
N ASP A 262 16.61 -30.76 9.42
CA ASP A 262 17.04 -31.45 10.64
C ASP A 262 15.91 -32.22 11.35
N GLY A 263 14.70 -32.21 10.78
CA GLY A 263 13.48 -32.81 11.30
C GLY A 263 12.78 -32.01 12.39
N SER A 264 13.31 -30.85 12.78
CA SER A 264 12.69 -30.02 13.82
C SER A 264 11.40 -29.36 13.33
N PRO A 265 10.33 -29.34 14.15
CA PRO A 265 9.10 -28.66 13.80
C PRO A 265 9.27 -27.14 13.94
N ALA A 266 8.80 -26.40 12.96
CA ALA A 266 8.82 -24.95 12.95
C ALA A 266 7.49 -24.38 12.44
N ARG A 267 7.30 -23.08 12.63
CA ARG A 267 6.13 -22.36 12.11
C ARG A 267 6.57 -21.17 11.27
N VAL A 268 6.10 -21.12 10.03
CA VAL A 268 6.32 -19.99 9.12
C VAL A 268 5.59 -18.77 9.66
N TYR A 269 6.26 -17.63 9.70
CA TYR A 269 5.61 -16.37 10.08
C TYR A 269 5.82 -15.24 9.05
N ALA A 270 6.81 -15.33 8.17
CA ALA A 270 6.93 -14.49 6.98
C ALA A 270 7.59 -15.27 5.83
N ALA A 271 7.37 -14.81 4.60
CA ALA A 271 8.03 -15.30 3.40
C ALA A 271 9.00 -14.26 2.86
N GLU A 272 10.12 -14.69 2.28
CA GLU A 272 10.98 -13.84 1.45
C GLU A 272 10.70 -14.16 -0.01
N TRP A 273 10.32 -13.13 -0.75
CA TRP A 273 9.93 -13.27 -2.14
C TRP A 273 11.15 -13.10 -3.05
N GLU A 274 11.12 -13.69 -4.23
CA GLU A 274 12.01 -13.29 -5.33
C GLU A 274 11.25 -12.36 -6.29
N GLN A 275 11.85 -12.02 -7.43
CA GLN A 275 11.18 -11.22 -8.45
C GLN A 275 9.92 -11.94 -8.96
N ASP A 276 10.02 -13.24 -9.25
CA ASP A 276 8.94 -14.07 -9.82
C ASP A 276 8.82 -15.42 -9.08
N GLY A 277 7.67 -16.10 -9.20
CA GLY A 277 7.47 -17.44 -8.64
C GLY A 277 7.15 -17.51 -7.13
N PRO A 278 7.25 -18.71 -6.51
CA PRO A 278 7.02 -18.91 -5.08
C PRO A 278 8.09 -18.21 -4.20
N PRO A 279 7.92 -18.17 -2.86
CA PRO A 279 8.96 -17.67 -1.96
C PRO A 279 10.29 -18.40 -2.10
N GLY A 280 11.40 -17.67 -2.04
CA GLY A 280 12.76 -18.23 -2.04
C GLY A 280 13.24 -18.62 -0.63
N ALA A 281 12.72 -17.97 0.40
CA ALA A 281 13.03 -18.30 1.80
C ALA A 281 11.83 -18.05 2.72
N TYR A 282 11.90 -18.59 3.94
CA TYR A 282 10.90 -18.35 4.98
C TYR A 282 11.56 -17.91 6.28
N TRP A 283 10.90 -16.99 6.97
CA TRP A 283 11.15 -16.78 8.37
C TRP A 283 10.31 -17.74 9.20
N VAL A 284 10.99 -18.58 9.96
CA VAL A 284 10.39 -19.62 10.79
C VAL A 284 10.72 -19.39 12.26
N ARG A 285 9.85 -19.88 13.14
CA ARG A 285 10.12 -20.01 14.57
C ARG A 285 10.10 -21.48 14.93
N ASP A 286 11.18 -21.96 15.51
CA ASP A 286 11.25 -23.32 16.03
C ASP A 286 10.14 -23.52 17.06
N LEU A 287 9.43 -24.63 16.94
CA LEU A 287 8.44 -25.06 17.90
C LEU A 287 9.18 -25.95 18.90
N VAL A 288 9.66 -25.35 19.99
CA VAL A 288 10.25 -26.14 21.08
C VAL A 288 9.11 -26.91 21.75
N PRO A 289 9.17 -28.25 21.83
CA PRO A 289 8.24 -29.01 22.65
C PRO A 289 8.43 -28.54 24.10
N ASN A 290 7.50 -27.75 24.62
CA ASN A 290 7.52 -27.45 26.04
C ASN A 290 7.18 -28.71 26.83
N GLU A 291 7.89 -28.91 27.95
CA GLU A 291 7.52 -29.87 28.98
C GLU A 291 6.04 -29.72 29.32
N TYR A 292 5.32 -30.83 29.24
CA TYR A 292 3.90 -30.94 29.48
C TYR A 292 3.52 -30.39 30.87
N ARG A 293 2.78 -29.27 30.92
CA ARG A 293 1.96 -28.91 32.07
C ARG A 293 0.49 -29.16 31.72
N PRO A 294 -0.24 -29.98 32.48
CA PRO A 294 -1.65 -30.26 32.21
C PRO A 294 -2.46 -28.95 32.13
N GLY A 295 -3.09 -28.69 30.97
CA GLY A 295 -4.06 -27.61 30.78
C GLY A 295 -3.57 -26.32 30.10
N GLN A 296 -2.29 -26.19 29.73
CA GLN A 296 -1.82 -25.04 28.92
C GLN A 296 -0.72 -25.45 27.93
N LEU A 297 -1.11 -25.77 26.69
CA LEU A 297 -0.19 -25.87 25.56
C LEU A 297 0.22 -24.45 25.14
N LYS A 298 1.24 -23.89 25.79
CA LYS A 298 1.98 -22.76 25.24
C LYS A 298 3.18 -23.33 24.53
N THR A 299 3.18 -23.37 23.19
CA THR A 299 4.40 -23.64 22.43
C THR A 299 5.33 -22.45 22.63
N ALA A 300 6.48 -22.63 23.29
CA ALA A 300 7.50 -21.59 23.32
C ALA A 300 8.02 -21.43 21.88
N MET A 301 7.93 -20.22 21.36
CA MET A 301 8.52 -19.89 20.06
C MET A 301 9.97 -19.50 20.28
N GLY A 302 10.89 -20.20 19.62
CA GLY A 302 12.30 -19.82 19.57
C GLY A 302 12.52 -18.47 18.86
N PRO A 303 13.77 -17.95 18.85
CA PRO A 303 14.11 -16.81 18.00
C PRO A 303 13.78 -17.14 16.54
N GLY A 304 13.31 -16.15 15.79
CA GLY A 304 13.06 -16.33 14.36
C GLY A 304 14.37 -16.50 13.60
N ARG A 305 14.42 -17.43 12.65
CA ARG A 305 15.52 -17.55 11.67
C ARG A 305 14.97 -17.62 10.26
N CYS A 306 15.76 -17.16 9.29
CA CYS A 306 15.47 -17.31 7.87
C CYS A 306 16.06 -18.64 7.38
N VAL A 307 15.27 -19.43 6.66
CA VAL A 307 15.63 -20.74 6.08
C VAL A 307 15.25 -20.77 4.61
N ASP A 308 16.02 -21.48 3.79
CA ASP A 308 15.69 -21.66 2.37
C ASP A 308 14.34 -22.37 2.21
N ALA A 309 13.57 -22.01 1.18
CA ALA A 309 12.28 -22.64 0.93
C ALA A 309 12.38 -24.16 0.70
N ALA A 310 13.49 -24.65 0.15
CA ALA A 310 13.77 -26.07 -0.04
C ALA A 310 13.90 -26.83 1.29
N GLU A 311 14.26 -26.15 2.38
CA GLU A 311 14.41 -26.75 3.72
C GLU A 311 13.06 -26.88 4.46
N CYS A 312 11.97 -26.34 3.92
CA CYS A 312 10.64 -26.36 4.55
C CYS A 312 9.74 -27.43 3.94
N LEU A 313 9.70 -28.60 4.57
CA LEU A 313 8.79 -29.68 4.21
C LEU A 313 7.44 -29.47 4.90
N ALA A 314 6.35 -29.61 4.14
CA ALA A 314 5.01 -29.65 4.73
C ALA A 314 4.94 -30.84 5.70
N ASP A 315 4.39 -30.63 6.90
CA ASP A 315 4.03 -31.78 7.73
C ASP A 315 3.07 -32.66 6.93
N PRO A 316 3.25 -34.00 6.92
CA PRO A 316 2.28 -34.88 6.32
C PRO A 316 0.92 -34.57 6.96
N PRO A 317 -0.18 -34.50 6.18
CA PRO A 317 -1.50 -34.26 6.74
C PRO A 317 -1.71 -35.26 7.86
N GLY A 318 -1.75 -34.76 9.09
CA GLY A 318 -1.80 -35.61 10.27
C GLY A 318 -2.94 -36.59 10.06
N THR A 319 -2.65 -37.88 10.10
CA THR A 319 -3.67 -38.91 10.18
C THR A 319 -4.48 -38.59 11.42
N GLY A 320 -5.59 -37.88 11.23
CA GLY A 320 -6.46 -37.47 12.31
C GLY A 320 -7.06 -38.72 12.93
N GLU A 321 -6.39 -39.25 13.94
CA GLU A 321 -7.03 -40.09 14.95
C GLU A 321 -7.95 -39.15 15.72
N HIS A 322 -9.20 -39.09 15.23
CA HIS A 322 -10.34 -38.50 15.92
C HIS A 322 -10.84 -39.41 17.04
#